data_AF-A0A1Y3XQK6-F1
#
_entry.id   AF-A0A1Y3XQK6-F1
#
_cell.length_a   1.000
_cell.length_b   1.000
_cell.length_c   1.000
_cell.angle_alpha   90.00
_cell.angle_beta   90.00
_cell.angle_gamma   90.00
#
_symmetry.space_group_name_H-M   'P 1'
#
loop_
_entity.id
_entity.type
_entity.pdbx_description
1 polymer ?
#
loop_
_entity_poly.entity_id
_entity_poly.type
_entity_poly.pdbx_seq_one_letter_code
_entity_poly.pdbx_strand_id
1 'polypeptide(L)'
;MDQVFPLAKKNSEKFDSSRWGLTLVALAVIGVLTWLGNGGQGSRWWSFFGCFLSWIAIVFKVVMADEEWYLLLDTHKERVLKWISTLLGFVGYTLGFVYNLAYTALYNRSHYDFGEEAENAFISLGLLFQRSPLEAIIFVGASLIFAICFLKVLRAIAKGYKDRRYQIKQALLTVGPDGKKYRVPLDLDTAFEILDKVEEDNSIPLRLVQERVGDLMYEDFKADKWKINRPAGMDVAKFAGNYASLWIQKVEAIYSKIILFWLNYQQYDRAKRDADRLMEIAEKHSEERDGMTTLYLALKFHRLVYAGLPDSEKNPDVEAKYEKLWQEEKANYDAWVKAAPARRAAAEKAMQEMQLEAEYQEAKRQIRAEKEAKLRHQYEAKTKEVDDWFNAIASAQDGTVYSDWHDSRIPVDGVDADTYRRREFLRDEKKDQYRKEYEEALRELDDDE
;
A
#
# COMPACT_ATOMS: atom_id res chain seq x y z
N MET A 1 11.58 15.92 -38.53
CA MET A 1 13.01 15.85 -38.16
C MET A 1 13.09 16.27 -36.71
N ASP A 2 13.62 15.55 -35.74
CA ASP A 2 13.85 14.12 -35.50
C ASP A 2 14.03 14.01 -33.98
N GLN A 3 13.84 12.80 -33.43
CA GLN A 3 13.75 12.41 -32.00
C GLN A 3 12.31 12.47 -31.47
N VAL A 4 11.42 11.52 -31.77
CA VAL A 4 11.48 10.08 -31.46
C VAL A 4 11.93 9.86 -30.01
N PHE A 5 11.03 10.15 -29.06
CA PHE A 5 11.20 9.67 -27.70
C PHE A 5 11.00 8.15 -27.66
N PRO A 6 11.91 7.44 -26.98
CA PRO A 6 12.11 6.02 -27.16
C PRO A 6 11.06 5.27 -26.34
N LEU A 7 10.02 4.79 -27.01
CA LEU A 7 9.37 3.58 -26.55
C LEU A 7 10.07 2.41 -27.22
N ALA A 8 11.22 2.08 -26.65
CA ALA A 8 11.53 0.67 -26.45
C ALA A 8 10.23 0.05 -25.95
N LYS A 9 9.68 -0.86 -26.77
CA LYS A 9 8.59 -1.76 -26.42
C LYS A 9 8.81 -2.16 -24.96
N LYS A 10 7.94 -1.73 -24.04
CA LYS A 10 7.95 -2.30 -22.69
C LYS A 10 7.74 -3.79 -22.96
N ASN A 11 8.81 -4.57 -22.80
CA ASN A 11 8.85 -6.01 -22.94
C ASN A 11 8.02 -6.68 -21.82
N SER A 12 6.96 -6.05 -21.33
CA SER A 12 6.09 -6.60 -20.30
C SER A 12 4.99 -7.50 -20.87
N GLU A 13 4.73 -7.48 -22.18
CA GLU A 13 3.83 -8.43 -22.84
C GLU A 13 4.29 -8.96 -24.21
N LYS A 14 5.57 -8.77 -24.59
CA LYS A 14 6.21 -9.95 -25.19
C LYS A 14 6.33 -10.89 -24.02
N PHE A 15 5.72 -12.07 -24.10
CA PHE A 15 6.03 -13.19 -23.22
C PHE A 15 7.47 -13.05 -22.78
N ASP A 16 7.67 -12.74 -21.51
CA ASP A 16 8.92 -12.17 -21.06
C ASP A 16 9.98 -13.26 -21.23
N SER A 17 10.60 -13.29 -22.40
CA SER A 17 11.68 -14.17 -22.76
C SER A 17 12.92 -13.79 -21.97
N SER A 18 12.91 -12.63 -21.31
CA SER A 18 13.88 -12.25 -20.28
C SER A 18 13.51 -12.81 -18.91
N ARG A 19 12.25 -13.14 -18.60
CA ARG A 19 11.89 -14.01 -17.45
C ARG A 19 12.13 -15.48 -17.73
N TRP A 20 11.84 -16.00 -18.92
CA TRP A 20 12.32 -17.31 -19.35
C TRP A 20 13.84 -17.34 -19.44
N GLY A 21 14.45 -16.25 -19.91
CA GLY A 21 15.89 -16.05 -19.98
C GLY A 21 16.52 -15.95 -18.59
N LEU A 22 15.93 -15.21 -17.65
CA LEU A 22 16.35 -15.15 -16.24
C LEU A 22 16.04 -16.45 -15.51
N THR A 23 15.00 -17.18 -15.90
CA THR A 23 14.69 -18.51 -15.38
C THR A 23 15.72 -19.52 -15.90
N LEU A 24 16.04 -19.50 -17.19
CA LEU A 24 17.05 -20.35 -17.82
C LEU A 24 18.46 -19.95 -17.39
N VAL A 25 18.72 -18.67 -17.16
CA VAL A 25 19.98 -18.13 -16.63
C VAL A 25 20.07 -18.38 -15.13
N ALA A 26 18.99 -18.30 -14.36
CA ALA A 26 18.99 -18.71 -12.96
C ALA A 26 19.14 -20.24 -12.85
N LEU A 27 18.49 -21.03 -13.71
CA LEU A 27 18.69 -22.47 -13.79
C LEU A 27 20.09 -22.83 -14.30
N ALA A 28 20.66 -22.07 -15.22
CA ALA A 28 22.03 -22.24 -15.70
C ALA A 28 23.05 -21.77 -14.66
N VAL A 29 22.79 -20.70 -13.91
CA VAL A 29 23.64 -20.21 -12.82
C VAL A 29 23.55 -21.14 -11.62
N ILE A 30 22.36 -21.64 -11.28
CA ILE A 30 22.17 -22.71 -10.28
C ILE A 30 22.86 -23.99 -10.77
N GLY A 31 22.76 -24.32 -12.06
CA GLY A 31 23.45 -25.43 -12.72
C GLY A 31 24.97 -25.31 -12.75
N VAL A 32 25.48 -24.08 -12.90
CA VAL A 32 26.91 -23.75 -12.87
C VAL A 32 27.41 -23.65 -11.42
N LEU A 33 26.59 -23.21 -10.47
CA LEU A 33 26.89 -23.22 -9.03
C LEU A 33 26.87 -24.65 -8.46
N THR A 34 26.02 -25.54 -8.96
CA THR A 34 26.09 -26.99 -8.67
C THR A 34 27.30 -27.65 -9.31
N TRP A 35 27.71 -27.21 -10.50
CA TRP A 35 28.89 -27.75 -11.20
C TRP A 35 30.23 -27.24 -10.62
N LEU A 36 30.32 -25.95 -10.26
CA LEU A 36 31.48 -25.31 -9.63
C LEU A 36 31.59 -25.58 -8.12
N GLY A 37 30.46 -25.89 -7.47
CA GLY A 37 30.41 -26.29 -6.06
C GLY A 37 30.91 -27.72 -5.89
N ASN A 38 32.22 -27.92 -6.07
CA ASN A 38 32.98 -29.14 -5.82
C ASN A 38 32.37 -29.98 -4.68
N GLY A 39 31.64 -31.04 -5.02
CA GLY A 39 31.45 -32.27 -4.23
C GLY A 39 31.03 -32.18 -2.74
N GLY A 40 30.56 -31.05 -2.23
CA GLY A 40 30.28 -30.87 -0.79
C GLY A 40 28.79 -30.81 -0.42
N GLN A 41 28.45 -31.28 0.79
CA GLN A 41 27.10 -31.22 1.38
C GLN A 41 26.48 -29.80 1.36
N GLY A 42 27.28 -28.73 1.43
CA GLY A 42 26.79 -27.35 1.42
C GLY A 42 26.19 -26.87 0.09
N SER A 43 26.76 -27.27 -1.06
CA SER A 43 26.29 -26.90 -2.40
C SER A 43 24.86 -27.36 -2.67
N ARG A 44 24.51 -28.55 -2.18
CA ARG A 44 23.20 -29.21 -2.38
C ARG A 44 22.05 -28.47 -1.69
N TRP A 45 22.28 -27.97 -0.48
CA TRP A 45 21.28 -27.22 0.27
C TRP A 45 20.99 -25.86 -0.36
N TRP A 46 21.99 -25.21 -0.97
CA TRP A 46 21.79 -23.97 -1.73
C TRP A 46 20.95 -24.20 -3.00
N SER A 47 21.16 -25.31 -3.70
CA SER A 47 20.34 -25.68 -4.87
C SER A 47 18.90 -26.00 -4.48
N PHE A 48 18.71 -26.76 -3.39
CA PHE A 48 17.39 -27.06 -2.85
C PHE A 48 16.68 -25.78 -2.39
N PHE A 49 17.37 -24.88 -1.69
CA PHE A 49 16.83 -23.60 -1.23
C PHE A 49 16.44 -22.69 -2.40
N GLY A 50 17.27 -22.61 -3.45
CA GLY A 50 16.94 -21.88 -4.68
C GLY A 50 15.71 -22.45 -5.40
N CYS A 51 15.61 -23.78 -5.50
CA CYS A 51 14.44 -24.45 -6.07
C CYS A 51 13.19 -24.21 -5.22
N PHE A 52 13.31 -24.28 -3.89
CA PHE A 52 12.23 -24.02 -2.94
C PHE A 52 11.71 -22.58 -3.03
N LEU A 53 12.61 -21.59 -3.09
CA LEU A 53 12.22 -20.17 -3.27
C LEU A 53 11.54 -19.93 -4.61
N SER A 54 12.05 -20.52 -5.70
CA SER A 54 11.41 -20.43 -7.02
C SER A 54 10.02 -21.07 -7.05
N TRP A 55 9.85 -22.18 -6.32
CA TRP A 55 8.58 -22.87 -6.15
C TRP A 55 7.59 -22.06 -5.30
N ILE A 56 8.04 -21.44 -4.20
CA ILE A 56 7.20 -20.52 -3.42
C ILE A 56 6.74 -19.32 -4.27
N ALA A 57 7.64 -18.74 -5.08
CA ALA A 57 7.31 -17.61 -5.92
C ALA A 57 6.23 -17.95 -6.97
N ILE A 58 6.28 -19.14 -7.58
CA ILE A 58 5.24 -19.58 -8.52
C ILE A 58 3.94 -19.94 -7.80
N VAL A 59 4.00 -20.56 -6.62
CA VAL A 59 2.83 -20.85 -5.78
C VAL A 59 2.12 -19.56 -5.38
N PHE A 60 2.86 -18.53 -4.97
CA PHE A 60 2.28 -17.24 -4.61
C PHE A 60 1.57 -16.59 -5.80
N LYS A 61 2.17 -16.59 -6.99
CA LYS A 61 1.53 -16.12 -8.23
C LYS A 61 0.26 -16.90 -8.57
N VAL A 62 0.29 -18.21 -8.38
CA VAL A 62 -0.86 -19.08 -8.61
C VAL A 62 -1.98 -18.83 -7.59
N VAL A 63 -1.65 -18.55 -6.33
CA VAL A 63 -2.64 -18.20 -5.31
C VAL A 63 -3.31 -16.86 -5.62
N MET A 64 -2.57 -15.89 -6.17
CA MET A 64 -3.10 -14.60 -6.63
C MET A 64 -3.79 -14.67 -8.01
N ALA A 65 -3.83 -15.85 -8.65
CA ALA A 65 -4.48 -16.02 -9.95
C ALA A 65 -6.00 -15.81 -9.90
N ASP A 66 -6.67 -15.89 -8.75
CA ASP A 66 -8.10 -15.55 -8.72
C ASP A 66 -8.34 -14.04 -9.00
N GLU A 67 -7.34 -13.18 -8.81
CA GLU A 67 -7.46 -11.72 -8.91
C GLU A 67 -7.10 -11.18 -10.31
N GLU A 68 -6.05 -11.69 -10.96
CA GLU A 68 -5.62 -11.25 -12.31
C GLU A 68 -6.53 -11.76 -13.46
N TRP A 69 -7.42 -12.72 -13.20
CA TRP A 69 -8.07 -13.53 -14.25
C TRP A 69 -9.47 -13.05 -14.64
N TYR A 70 -9.92 -11.94 -14.04
CA TYR A 70 -11.18 -11.25 -14.34
C TYR A 70 -11.14 -10.37 -15.60
N LEU A 71 -10.06 -10.43 -16.38
CA LEU A 71 -9.89 -9.54 -17.51
C LEU A 71 -10.71 -10.00 -18.72
N LEU A 72 -11.90 -9.39 -18.84
CA LEU A 72 -12.65 -9.22 -20.09
C LEU A 72 -11.78 -8.71 -21.26
N LEU A 73 -10.63 -8.14 -20.94
CA LEU A 73 -9.69 -7.41 -21.80
C LEU A 73 -8.83 -8.27 -22.74
N ASP A 74 -8.41 -9.47 -22.33
CA ASP A 74 -7.50 -10.29 -23.17
C ASP A 74 -8.23 -10.91 -24.38
N THR A 75 -7.56 -10.92 -25.53
CA THR A 75 -8.04 -11.69 -26.69
C THR A 75 -8.10 -13.19 -26.36
N HIS A 76 -8.83 -13.97 -27.16
CA HIS A 76 -8.91 -15.42 -26.93
C HIS A 76 -7.52 -16.08 -26.95
N LYS A 77 -6.64 -15.64 -27.86
CA LYS A 77 -5.30 -16.21 -28.02
C LYS A 77 -4.39 -15.86 -26.83
N GLU A 78 -4.34 -14.60 -26.42
CA GLU A 78 -3.54 -14.15 -25.27
C GLU A 78 -3.95 -14.88 -23.99
N ARG A 79 -5.26 -15.05 -23.80
CA ARG A 79 -5.80 -15.78 -22.65
C ARG A 79 -5.37 -17.23 -22.64
N VAL A 80 -5.57 -17.96 -23.74
CA VAL A 80 -5.15 -19.37 -23.84
C VAL A 80 -3.65 -19.51 -23.58
N LEU A 81 -2.86 -18.55 -24.07
CA LEU A 81 -1.41 -18.55 -23.85
C LEU A 81 -1.04 -18.30 -22.38
N LYS A 82 -1.67 -17.32 -21.70
CA LYS A 82 -1.49 -17.06 -20.26
C LYS A 82 -1.85 -18.29 -19.42
N TRP A 83 -2.95 -18.97 -19.79
CA TRP A 83 -3.42 -20.18 -19.11
C TRP A 83 -2.42 -21.32 -19.24
N ILE A 84 -1.99 -21.58 -20.47
CA ILE A 84 -1.01 -22.62 -20.78
C ILE A 84 0.32 -22.32 -20.08
N SER A 85 0.81 -21.08 -20.08
CA SER A 85 2.06 -20.76 -19.41
C SER A 85 2.03 -20.87 -17.90
N THR A 86 0.92 -20.46 -17.26
CA THR A 86 0.81 -20.56 -15.81
C THR A 86 0.73 -22.02 -15.40
N LEU A 87 -0.02 -22.85 -16.14
CA LEU A 87 -0.09 -24.29 -15.91
C LEU A 87 1.25 -24.98 -16.15
N LEU A 88 1.92 -24.70 -17.29
CA LEU A 88 3.22 -25.28 -17.62
C LEU A 88 4.31 -24.85 -16.62
N GLY A 89 4.33 -23.56 -16.23
CA GLY A 89 5.24 -23.06 -15.20
C GLY A 89 4.99 -23.74 -13.87
N PHE A 90 3.74 -23.76 -13.39
CA PHE A 90 3.40 -24.37 -12.11
C PHE A 90 3.73 -25.86 -12.04
N VAL A 91 3.39 -26.62 -13.08
CA VAL A 91 3.74 -28.04 -13.19
C VAL A 91 5.26 -28.24 -13.27
N GLY A 92 5.94 -27.48 -14.12
CA GLY A 92 7.39 -27.60 -14.32
C GLY A 92 8.20 -27.30 -13.06
N TYR A 93 7.90 -26.19 -12.37
CA TYR A 93 8.59 -25.83 -11.12
C TYR A 93 8.29 -26.81 -9.98
N THR A 94 7.08 -27.37 -9.92
CA THR A 94 6.74 -28.38 -8.91
C THR A 94 7.45 -29.70 -9.16
N LEU A 95 7.51 -30.16 -10.42
CA LEU A 95 8.28 -31.34 -10.80
C LEU A 95 9.78 -31.15 -10.53
N GLY A 96 10.33 -29.97 -10.83
CA GLY A 96 11.73 -29.63 -10.52
C GLY A 96 12.02 -29.62 -9.02
N PHE A 97 11.13 -29.06 -8.19
CA PHE A 97 11.24 -29.10 -6.73
C PHE A 97 11.21 -30.53 -6.20
N VAL A 98 10.24 -31.34 -6.64
CA VAL A 98 10.09 -32.75 -6.25
C VAL A 98 11.29 -33.59 -6.67
N TYR A 99 11.79 -33.42 -7.88
CA TYR A 99 12.98 -34.12 -8.37
C TYR A 99 14.21 -33.79 -7.53
N ASN A 100 14.44 -32.51 -7.21
CA ASN A 100 15.57 -32.10 -6.38
C ASN A 100 15.42 -32.58 -4.92
N LEU A 101 14.20 -32.60 -4.37
CA LEU A 101 13.92 -33.15 -3.04
C LEU A 101 14.23 -34.66 -2.98
N ALA A 102 13.79 -35.42 -3.98
CA ALA A 102 14.08 -36.84 -4.11
C ALA A 102 15.59 -37.07 -4.26
N TYR A 103 16.25 -36.27 -5.12
CA TYR A 103 17.70 -36.32 -5.30
C TYR A 103 18.46 -36.06 -3.99
N THR A 104 18.07 -35.03 -3.22
CA THR A 104 18.69 -34.76 -1.92
C THR A 104 18.47 -35.86 -0.90
N ALA A 105 17.28 -36.49 -0.89
CA ALA A 105 16.94 -37.56 0.05
C ALA A 105 17.72 -38.86 -0.25
N LEU A 106 18.04 -39.12 -1.52
CA LEU A 106 18.71 -40.35 -1.96
C LEU A 106 20.24 -40.23 -1.93
N TYR A 107 20.78 -39.08 -2.37
CA TYR A 107 22.23 -38.86 -2.44
C TYR A 107 22.86 -38.48 -1.09
N ASN A 108 22.07 -38.37 -0.01
CA ASN A 108 22.59 -38.05 1.32
C ASN A 108 23.27 -39.24 2.03
N ARG A 109 23.15 -40.48 1.52
CA ARG A 109 23.65 -41.64 2.30
C ARG A 109 24.30 -42.82 1.60
N SER A 110 24.64 -42.78 0.31
CA SER A 110 25.45 -43.88 -0.25
C SER A 110 26.24 -43.49 -1.49
N HIS A 111 27.52 -43.15 -1.29
CA HIS A 111 28.56 -43.64 -2.19
C HIS A 111 29.03 -45.05 -1.80
N TYR A 112 28.45 -45.66 -0.75
CA TYR A 112 28.92 -46.91 -0.19
C TYR A 112 28.07 -48.16 -0.44
N ASP A 113 26.81 -48.05 -0.90
CA ASP A 113 25.93 -49.24 -1.02
C ASP A 113 25.12 -49.37 -2.32
N PHE A 114 25.22 -48.43 -3.26
CA PHE A 114 24.58 -48.58 -4.57
C PHE A 114 25.65 -48.60 -5.66
N GLY A 115 25.97 -49.83 -6.09
CA GLY A 115 26.58 -50.05 -7.41
C GLY A 115 25.66 -49.54 -8.53
N GLU A 116 26.16 -49.55 -9.75
CA GLU A 116 25.65 -48.94 -11.00
C GLU A 116 24.18 -49.21 -11.40
N GLU A 117 23.36 -49.86 -10.57
CA GLU A 117 21.96 -50.22 -10.89
C GLU A 117 20.90 -49.18 -10.46
N ALA A 118 21.29 -48.06 -9.84
CA ALA A 118 20.35 -47.07 -9.29
C ALA A 118 19.77 -46.05 -10.29
N GLU A 119 20.15 -46.11 -11.58
CA GLU A 119 19.72 -45.11 -12.57
C GLU A 119 18.22 -45.19 -12.94
N ASN A 120 17.51 -46.30 -12.62
CA ASN A 120 16.12 -46.52 -13.05
C ASN A 120 15.12 -46.92 -11.93
N ALA A 121 15.49 -46.84 -10.66
CA ALA A 121 14.60 -47.29 -9.58
C ALA A 121 13.52 -46.25 -9.23
N PHE A 122 12.26 -46.55 -9.57
CA PHE A 122 11.10 -45.80 -9.07
C PHE A 122 11.00 -45.97 -7.55
N ILE A 123 11.26 -44.89 -6.79
CA ILE A 123 11.26 -44.94 -5.33
C ILE A 123 9.84 -44.76 -4.81
N SER A 124 9.33 -45.78 -4.15
CA SER A 124 8.02 -45.71 -3.50
C SER A 124 8.08 -44.75 -2.30
N LEU A 125 6.96 -44.05 -2.06
CA LEU A 125 6.83 -43.13 -0.93
C LEU A 125 7.12 -43.82 0.42
N GLY A 126 6.77 -45.10 0.55
CA GLY A 126 7.08 -45.90 1.74
C GLY A 126 8.59 -46.08 1.97
N LEU A 127 9.38 -46.25 0.90
CA LEU A 127 10.84 -46.34 0.98
C LEU A 127 11.46 -44.98 1.33
N LEU A 128 10.86 -43.86 0.89
CA LEU A 128 11.26 -42.51 1.26
C LEU A 128 10.99 -42.23 2.74
N PHE A 129 9.82 -42.60 3.27
CA PHE A 129 9.48 -42.46 4.69
C PHE A 129 10.41 -43.25 5.61
N GLN A 130 10.79 -44.47 5.22
CA GLN A 130 11.69 -45.31 6.01
C GLN A 130 13.11 -44.73 6.06
N ARG A 131 13.58 -44.11 4.97
CA ARG A 131 14.96 -43.62 4.85
C ARG A 131 15.13 -42.19 5.32
N SER A 132 14.14 -41.33 5.08
CA SER A 132 14.16 -39.94 5.51
C SER A 132 12.75 -39.40 5.74
N PRO A 133 12.25 -39.55 6.99
CA PRO A 133 10.90 -39.13 7.35
C PRO A 133 10.63 -37.64 7.10
N LEU A 134 11.64 -36.78 7.32
CA LEU A 134 11.50 -35.33 7.17
C LEU A 134 11.32 -34.93 5.69
N GLU A 135 12.11 -35.50 4.79
CA GLU A 135 11.97 -35.24 3.35
C GLU A 135 10.68 -35.85 2.77
N ALA A 136 10.23 -36.99 3.31
CA ALA A 136 8.93 -37.57 2.97
C ALA A 136 7.76 -36.67 3.42
N ILE A 137 7.83 -36.07 4.61
CA ILE A 137 6.84 -35.09 5.09
C ILE A 137 6.83 -33.85 4.17
N ILE A 138 7.99 -33.33 3.79
CA ILE A 138 8.10 -32.20 2.87
C ILE A 138 7.52 -32.54 1.50
N PHE A 139 7.76 -33.75 0.98
CA PHE A 139 7.22 -34.22 -0.29
C PHE A 139 5.69 -34.29 -0.27
N VAL A 140 5.11 -34.87 0.79
CA VAL A 140 3.66 -34.96 0.96
C VAL A 140 3.06 -33.56 1.11
N GLY A 141 3.68 -32.69 1.91
CA GLY A 141 3.27 -31.30 2.08
C GLY A 141 3.28 -30.51 0.77
N ALA A 142 4.34 -30.60 -0.02
CA ALA A 142 4.44 -29.94 -1.32
C ALA A 142 3.44 -30.49 -2.33
N SER A 143 3.17 -31.80 -2.32
CA SER A 143 2.16 -32.43 -3.17
C SER A 143 0.74 -31.97 -2.81
N LEU A 144 0.44 -31.81 -1.51
CA LEU A 144 -0.83 -31.26 -1.04
C LEU A 144 -0.99 -29.79 -1.42
N ILE A 145 0.06 -28.97 -1.22
CA ILE A 145 0.07 -27.56 -1.64
C ILE A 145 -0.14 -27.46 -3.15
N PHE A 146 0.54 -28.30 -3.93
CA PHE A 146 0.36 -28.38 -5.38
C PHE A 146 -1.08 -28.72 -5.75
N ALA A 147 -1.66 -29.77 -5.17
CA ALA A 147 -3.03 -30.18 -5.45
C ALA A 147 -4.05 -29.09 -5.12
N ILE A 148 -3.91 -28.43 -3.96
CA ILE A 148 -4.79 -27.33 -3.55
C ILE A 148 -4.68 -26.15 -4.51
N CYS A 149 -3.46 -25.74 -4.84
CA CYS A 149 -3.21 -24.63 -5.76
C CYS A 149 -3.65 -24.95 -7.19
N PHE A 150 -3.41 -26.18 -7.66
CA PHE A 150 -3.87 -26.65 -8.97
C PHE A 150 -5.40 -26.64 -9.06
N LEU A 151 -6.09 -27.15 -8.03
CA LEU A 151 -7.55 -27.09 -7.95
C LEU A 151 -8.07 -25.67 -7.87
N LYS A 152 -7.35 -24.74 -7.20
CA LYS A 152 -7.67 -23.31 -7.23
C LYS A 152 -7.55 -22.74 -8.64
N VAL A 153 -6.46 -23.00 -9.36
CA VAL A 153 -6.31 -22.56 -10.78
C VAL A 153 -7.44 -23.10 -11.64
N LEU A 154 -7.77 -24.40 -11.51
CA LEU A 154 -8.88 -24.99 -12.26
C LEU A 154 -10.24 -24.39 -11.88
N ARG A 155 -10.46 -24.04 -10.61
CA ARG A 155 -11.66 -23.32 -10.15
C ARG A 155 -11.69 -21.89 -10.67
N ALA A 156 -10.58 -21.17 -10.66
CA ALA A 156 -10.44 -19.82 -11.23
C ALA A 156 -10.80 -19.85 -12.73
N ILE A 157 -10.24 -20.82 -13.44
CA ILE A 157 -10.52 -21.14 -14.84
C ILE A 157 -12.02 -21.43 -15.05
N ALA A 158 -12.63 -22.29 -14.24
CA ALA A 158 -14.02 -22.70 -14.39
C ALA A 158 -15.01 -21.58 -14.01
N LYS A 159 -14.75 -20.86 -12.91
CA LYS A 159 -15.54 -19.70 -12.45
C LYS A 159 -15.43 -18.56 -13.45
N GLY A 160 -14.20 -18.23 -13.87
CA GLY A 160 -13.90 -17.31 -14.95
C GLY A 160 -14.41 -17.76 -16.32
N TYR A 161 -14.84 -19.01 -16.49
CA TYR A 161 -15.60 -19.45 -17.67
C TYR A 161 -17.11 -19.28 -17.50
N LYS A 162 -17.66 -19.55 -16.30
CA LYS A 162 -19.09 -19.50 -15.98
C LYS A 162 -19.63 -18.07 -15.86
N ASP A 163 -19.05 -17.23 -15.00
CA ASP A 163 -19.43 -15.82 -14.81
C ASP A 163 -19.24 -15.06 -16.13
N ARG A 164 -18.18 -15.45 -16.85
CA ARG A 164 -17.83 -14.90 -18.15
C ARG A 164 -18.75 -15.37 -19.27
N ARG A 165 -19.29 -16.59 -19.29
CA ARG A 165 -20.26 -16.99 -20.33
C ARG A 165 -21.54 -16.17 -20.25
N TYR A 166 -21.91 -15.74 -19.04
CA TYR A 166 -23.00 -14.81 -18.79
C TYR A 166 -22.64 -13.39 -19.25
N GLN A 167 -21.48 -12.86 -18.83
CA GLN A 167 -21.00 -11.53 -19.25
C GLN A 167 -20.70 -11.46 -20.76
N ILE A 168 -20.18 -12.50 -21.39
CA ILE A 168 -19.87 -12.58 -22.84
C ILE A 168 -21.11 -12.48 -23.70
N LYS A 169 -22.22 -13.06 -23.26
CA LYS A 169 -23.50 -12.98 -24.00
C LYS A 169 -24.06 -11.57 -24.00
N GLN A 170 -23.68 -10.75 -23.02
CA GLN A 170 -24.24 -9.42 -22.81
C GLN A 170 -23.22 -8.29 -23.13
N ALA A 171 -21.92 -8.52 -23.04
CA ALA A 171 -20.88 -7.50 -23.21
C ALA A 171 -20.90 -6.85 -24.60
N LEU A 172 -20.77 -5.52 -24.61
CA LEU A 172 -20.68 -4.74 -25.83
C LEU A 172 -19.36 -5.03 -26.55
N LEU A 173 -19.40 -5.16 -27.87
CA LEU A 173 -18.21 -5.27 -28.70
C LEU A 173 -17.84 -3.90 -29.26
N THR A 174 -16.69 -3.37 -28.86
CA THR A 174 -16.13 -2.13 -29.39
C THR A 174 -14.94 -2.42 -30.29
N VAL A 175 -14.77 -1.62 -31.34
CA VAL A 175 -13.66 -1.75 -32.28
C VAL A 175 -12.50 -0.91 -31.78
N GLY A 176 -11.31 -1.52 -31.65
CA GLY A 176 -10.07 -0.83 -31.31
C GLY A 176 -9.44 -0.13 -32.53
N PRO A 177 -8.38 0.67 -32.32
CA PRO A 177 -7.66 1.33 -33.41
C PRO A 177 -6.98 0.34 -34.37
N ASP A 178 -6.77 -0.90 -33.94
CA ASP A 178 -6.20 -1.98 -34.76
C ASP A 178 -7.26 -2.72 -35.60
N GLY A 179 -8.52 -2.25 -35.60
CA GLY A 179 -9.65 -2.86 -36.30
C GLY A 179 -10.19 -4.14 -35.65
N LYS A 180 -9.60 -4.60 -34.53
CA LYS A 180 -10.11 -5.77 -33.81
C LYS A 180 -11.25 -5.41 -32.88
N LYS A 181 -12.11 -6.39 -32.61
CA LYS A 181 -13.23 -6.24 -31.67
C LYS A 181 -12.82 -6.70 -30.28
N TYR A 182 -13.05 -5.83 -29.31
CA TYR A 182 -12.80 -6.07 -27.89
C TYR A 182 -14.12 -6.03 -27.14
N ARG A 183 -14.17 -6.73 -26.01
CA ARG A 183 -15.35 -6.74 -25.14
C ARG A 183 -15.17 -5.71 -24.05
N VAL A 184 -16.18 -4.87 -23.87
CA VAL A 184 -16.23 -3.85 -22.83
C VAL A 184 -17.46 -4.07 -21.94
N PRO A 185 -17.41 -3.62 -20.66
CA PRO A 185 -18.51 -3.78 -19.71
C PRO A 185 -19.78 -3.03 -20.16
N LEU A 186 -20.94 -3.53 -19.74
CA LEU A 186 -22.23 -2.89 -20.04
C LEU A 186 -22.60 -1.82 -19.01
N ASP A 187 -22.26 -2.04 -17.75
CA ASP A 187 -22.64 -1.22 -16.61
C ASP A 187 -21.41 -0.68 -15.87
N LEU A 188 -21.63 0.42 -15.16
CA LEU A 188 -20.59 1.22 -14.51
C LEU A 188 -19.98 0.51 -13.28
N ASP A 189 -20.75 -0.34 -12.59
CA ASP A 189 -20.25 -1.09 -11.43
C ASP A 189 -19.18 -2.10 -11.87
N THR A 190 -19.51 -2.91 -12.88
CA THR A 190 -18.56 -3.85 -13.49
C THR A 190 -17.36 -3.11 -14.07
N ALA A 191 -17.59 -1.94 -14.69
CA ALA A 191 -16.53 -1.17 -15.30
C ALA A 191 -15.52 -0.61 -14.28
N PHE A 192 -16.01 -0.08 -13.15
CA PHE A 192 -15.13 0.35 -12.06
C PHE A 192 -14.44 -0.82 -11.37
N GLU A 193 -15.14 -1.95 -11.15
CA GLU A 193 -14.51 -3.15 -10.57
C GLU A 193 -13.34 -3.65 -11.42
N ILE A 194 -13.44 -3.56 -12.75
CA ILE A 194 -12.33 -3.87 -13.65
C ILE A 194 -11.22 -2.83 -13.50
N LEU A 195 -11.53 -1.53 -13.57
CA LEU A 195 -10.50 -0.48 -13.50
C LEU A 195 -9.74 -0.47 -12.17
N ASP A 196 -10.40 -0.78 -11.06
CA ASP A 196 -9.77 -0.75 -9.73
C ASP A 196 -8.82 -1.95 -9.49
N LYS A 197 -8.94 -3.01 -10.30
CA LYS A 197 -8.12 -4.24 -10.19
C LYS A 197 -7.00 -4.34 -11.22
N VAL A 198 -6.99 -3.46 -12.22
CA VAL A 198 -6.03 -3.54 -13.33
C VAL A 198 -4.90 -2.55 -13.10
N GLU A 199 -3.66 -3.04 -13.18
CA GLU A 199 -2.50 -2.15 -13.23
C GLU A 199 -2.60 -1.22 -14.45
N GLU A 200 -2.38 0.07 -14.25
CA GLU A 200 -2.45 1.04 -15.34
C GLU A 200 -1.41 0.73 -16.43
N ASP A 201 -1.90 0.47 -17.64
CA ASP A 201 -1.08 0.29 -18.83
C ASP A 201 -1.60 1.11 -20.03
N ASN A 202 -0.92 1.00 -21.16
CA ASN A 202 -1.31 1.64 -22.43
C ASN A 202 -1.94 0.65 -23.41
N SER A 203 -2.51 -0.45 -22.92
CA SER A 203 -3.09 -1.48 -23.78
C SER A 203 -4.39 -1.00 -24.44
N ILE A 204 -4.62 -1.43 -25.68
CA ILE A 204 -5.87 -1.16 -26.40
C ILE A 204 -7.10 -1.61 -25.56
N PRO A 205 -7.14 -2.83 -25.00
CA PRO A 205 -8.27 -3.26 -24.20
C PRO A 205 -8.57 -2.35 -23.00
N LEU A 206 -7.55 -1.94 -22.23
CA LEU A 206 -7.75 -1.08 -21.07
C LEU A 206 -8.29 0.30 -21.49
N ARG A 207 -7.73 0.88 -22.57
CA ARG A 207 -8.19 2.18 -23.10
C ARG A 207 -9.63 2.11 -23.60
N LEU A 208 -10.05 1.00 -24.20
CA LEU A 208 -11.45 0.78 -24.60
C LEU A 208 -12.39 0.60 -23.39
N VAL A 209 -11.92 0.02 -22.28
CA VAL A 209 -12.72 0.00 -21.05
C VAL A 209 -12.82 1.38 -20.43
N GLN A 210 -11.74 2.16 -20.42
CA GLN A 210 -11.78 3.55 -19.96
C GLN A 210 -12.71 4.40 -20.84
N GLU A 211 -12.70 4.22 -22.16
CA GLU A 211 -13.67 4.84 -23.08
C GLU A 211 -15.09 4.46 -22.67
N ARG A 212 -15.36 3.17 -22.43
CA ARG A 212 -16.69 2.73 -22.00
C ARG A 212 -17.10 3.26 -20.63
N VAL A 213 -16.17 3.41 -19.70
CA VAL A 213 -16.44 4.05 -18.41
C VAL A 213 -16.79 5.52 -18.63
N GLY A 214 -16.04 6.22 -19.50
CA GLY A 214 -16.35 7.59 -19.90
C GLY A 214 -17.74 7.73 -20.54
N ASP A 215 -18.11 6.80 -21.43
CA ASP A 215 -19.45 6.72 -22.03
C ASP A 215 -20.53 6.58 -20.95
N LEU A 216 -20.38 5.62 -20.04
CA LEU A 216 -21.34 5.34 -18.98
C LEU A 216 -21.46 6.47 -17.96
N MET A 217 -20.33 7.10 -17.60
CA MET A 217 -20.33 8.29 -16.75
C MET A 217 -21.05 9.45 -17.44
N TYR A 218 -20.87 9.62 -18.75
CA TYR A 218 -21.57 10.65 -19.51
C TYR A 218 -23.06 10.34 -19.65
N GLU A 219 -23.46 9.09 -19.87
CA GLU A 219 -24.86 8.65 -19.85
C GLU A 219 -25.53 8.97 -18.50
N ASP A 220 -24.85 8.69 -17.38
CA ASP A 220 -25.31 9.04 -16.03
C ASP A 220 -25.40 10.57 -15.86
N PHE A 221 -24.39 11.33 -16.28
CA PHE A 221 -24.39 12.80 -16.25
C PHE A 221 -25.59 13.39 -16.99
N LYS A 222 -25.92 12.87 -18.17
CA LYS A 222 -27.10 13.30 -18.94
C LYS A 222 -28.43 12.95 -18.26
N ALA A 223 -28.44 11.93 -17.41
CA ALA A 223 -29.55 11.57 -16.55
C ALA A 223 -29.55 12.30 -15.18
N ASP A 224 -28.67 13.30 -15.01
CA ASP A 224 -28.43 14.02 -13.75
C ASP A 224 -28.02 13.09 -12.58
N LYS A 225 -27.34 12.01 -12.92
CA LYS A 225 -26.75 11.04 -11.99
C LYS A 225 -25.23 11.18 -11.99
N TRP A 226 -24.63 10.90 -10.85
CA TRP A 226 -23.22 11.20 -10.59
C TRP A 226 -22.51 9.99 -10.01
N LYS A 227 -22.73 8.80 -10.56
CA LYS A 227 -22.30 7.55 -9.89
C LYS A 227 -20.77 7.43 -9.83
N ILE A 228 -20.24 7.24 -8.62
CA ILE A 228 -18.83 6.87 -8.38
C ILE A 228 -18.73 5.94 -7.16
N ASN A 229 -17.80 4.98 -7.22
CA ASN A 229 -17.52 4.09 -6.10
C ASN A 229 -16.67 4.80 -5.04
N ARG A 230 -16.98 4.54 -3.76
CA ARG A 230 -16.16 5.02 -2.65
C ARG A 230 -14.77 4.38 -2.71
N PRO A 231 -13.68 5.16 -2.69
CA PRO A 231 -12.33 4.61 -2.61
C PRO A 231 -12.12 3.75 -1.36
N ALA A 232 -11.34 2.68 -1.49
CA ALA A 232 -10.98 1.83 -0.35
C ALA A 232 -10.23 2.65 0.72
N GLY A 233 -10.65 2.51 1.98
CA GLY A 233 -10.06 3.24 3.11
C GLY A 233 -10.57 4.67 3.32
N MET A 234 -11.47 5.19 2.47
CA MET A 234 -12.11 6.48 2.70
C MET A 234 -13.32 6.36 3.64
N ASP A 235 -13.36 7.21 4.65
CA ASP A 235 -14.51 7.34 5.56
C ASP A 235 -15.79 7.76 4.80
N VAL A 236 -16.96 7.30 5.27
CA VAL A 236 -18.25 7.55 4.62
C VAL A 236 -18.61 9.03 4.64
N ALA A 237 -18.37 9.74 5.74
CA ALA A 237 -18.67 11.17 5.83
C ALA A 237 -17.73 11.97 4.93
N LYS A 238 -16.44 11.60 4.90
CA LYS A 238 -15.46 12.21 3.99
C LYS A 238 -15.82 11.96 2.52
N PHE A 239 -16.33 10.78 2.18
CA PHE A 239 -16.79 10.46 0.83
C PHE A 239 -18.01 11.30 0.43
N ALA A 240 -19.02 11.37 1.31
CA ALA A 240 -20.22 12.17 1.05
C ALA A 240 -19.88 13.66 0.83
N GLY A 241 -18.96 14.22 1.62
CA GLY A 241 -18.53 15.61 1.47
C GLY A 241 -17.73 15.91 0.20
N ASN A 242 -17.08 14.90 -0.41
CA ASN A 242 -16.22 15.06 -1.59
C ASN A 242 -16.77 14.38 -2.85
N TYR A 243 -18.02 13.93 -2.82
CA TYR A 243 -18.58 13.04 -3.83
C TYR A 243 -18.49 13.63 -5.25
N ALA A 244 -18.94 14.87 -5.43
CA ALA A 244 -18.90 15.57 -6.71
C ALA A 244 -17.45 15.78 -7.20
N SER A 245 -16.55 16.17 -6.30
CA SER A 245 -15.14 16.39 -6.63
C SER A 245 -14.44 15.10 -7.06
N LEU A 246 -14.70 13.99 -6.37
CA LEU A 246 -14.18 12.68 -6.74
C LEU A 246 -14.71 12.22 -8.11
N TRP A 247 -15.98 12.52 -8.41
CA TRP A 247 -16.55 12.22 -9.71
C TRP A 247 -15.86 13.01 -10.82
N ILE A 248 -15.68 14.32 -10.65
CA ILE A 248 -14.98 15.19 -11.60
C ILE A 248 -13.53 14.74 -11.78
N GLN A 249 -12.81 14.38 -10.70
CA GLN A 249 -11.47 13.79 -10.78
C GLN A 249 -11.41 12.56 -11.69
N LYS A 250 -12.39 11.66 -11.54
CA LYS A 250 -12.43 10.44 -12.33
C LYS A 250 -12.71 10.75 -13.80
N VAL A 251 -13.62 11.70 -14.08
CA VAL A 251 -13.89 12.18 -15.45
C VAL A 251 -12.63 12.78 -16.07
N GLU A 252 -11.99 13.73 -15.41
CA GLU A 252 -10.75 14.37 -15.88
C GLU A 252 -9.69 13.33 -16.23
N ALA A 253 -9.47 12.37 -15.33
CA ALA A 253 -8.48 11.31 -15.52
C ALA A 253 -8.81 10.39 -16.70
N ILE A 254 -10.08 9.98 -16.83
CA ILE A 254 -10.53 9.07 -17.91
C ILE A 254 -10.50 9.79 -19.26
N TYR A 255 -11.12 10.96 -19.37
CA TYR A 255 -11.22 11.69 -20.64
C TYR A 255 -9.85 12.12 -21.16
N SER A 256 -8.95 12.54 -20.28
CA SER A 256 -7.55 12.84 -20.66
C SER A 256 -6.87 11.65 -21.33
N LYS A 257 -7.04 10.45 -20.75
CA LYS A 257 -6.40 9.23 -21.23
C LYS A 257 -6.96 8.77 -22.57
N ILE A 258 -8.29 8.79 -22.74
CA ILE A 258 -8.95 8.30 -23.96
C ILE A 258 -8.75 9.27 -25.13
N ILE A 259 -8.79 10.60 -24.90
CA ILE A 259 -8.57 11.61 -25.95
C ILE A 259 -7.14 11.47 -26.49
N LEU A 260 -6.15 11.43 -25.61
CA LEU A 260 -4.75 11.25 -26.00
C LEU A 260 -4.51 9.91 -26.69
N PHE A 261 -5.17 8.84 -26.22
CA PHE A 261 -5.11 7.54 -26.88
C PHE A 261 -5.61 7.62 -28.33
N TRP A 262 -6.78 8.21 -28.58
CA TRP A 262 -7.32 8.31 -29.93
C TRP A 262 -6.51 9.22 -30.85
N LEU A 263 -5.99 10.33 -30.33
CA LEU A 263 -5.08 11.20 -31.08
C LEU A 263 -3.80 10.47 -31.50
N ASN A 264 -3.23 9.65 -30.63
CA ASN A 264 -2.04 8.85 -30.96
C ASN A 264 -2.27 7.86 -32.11
N TYR A 265 -3.50 7.36 -32.27
CA TYR A 265 -3.90 6.48 -33.37
C TYR A 265 -4.59 7.22 -34.53
N GLN A 266 -4.56 8.56 -34.54
CA GLN A 266 -5.17 9.41 -35.57
C GLN A 266 -6.68 9.15 -35.78
N GLN A 267 -7.37 8.70 -34.73
CA GLN A 267 -8.82 8.48 -34.73
C GLN A 267 -9.54 9.76 -34.28
N TYR A 268 -9.47 10.79 -35.13
CA TYR A 268 -9.92 12.15 -34.79
C TYR A 268 -11.41 12.23 -34.43
N ASP A 269 -12.28 11.47 -35.10
CA ASP A 269 -13.72 11.46 -34.81
C ASP A 269 -14.03 11.05 -33.36
N ARG A 270 -13.31 10.04 -32.85
CA ARG A 270 -13.48 9.57 -31.46
C ARG A 270 -12.89 10.56 -30.47
N ALA A 271 -11.69 11.08 -30.76
CA ALA A 271 -11.06 12.10 -29.94
C ALA A 271 -11.95 13.35 -29.83
N LYS A 272 -12.59 13.75 -30.93
CA LYS A 272 -13.54 14.87 -30.99
C LYS A 272 -14.75 14.62 -30.12
N ARG A 273 -15.43 13.48 -30.30
CA ARG A 273 -16.58 13.09 -29.47
C ARG A 273 -16.24 13.14 -27.98
N ASP A 274 -15.08 12.63 -27.59
CA ASP A 274 -14.69 12.57 -26.19
C ASP A 274 -14.28 13.96 -25.65
N ALA A 275 -13.65 14.80 -26.46
CA ALA A 275 -13.36 16.19 -26.10
C ALA A 275 -14.63 17.04 -25.93
N ASP A 276 -15.60 16.90 -26.85
CA ASP A 276 -16.88 17.61 -26.80
C ASP A 276 -17.68 17.23 -25.54
N ARG A 277 -17.66 15.95 -25.16
CA ARG A 277 -18.30 15.48 -23.92
C ARG A 277 -17.62 16.03 -22.66
N LEU A 278 -16.28 16.04 -22.63
CA LEU A 278 -15.54 16.65 -21.53
C LEU A 278 -15.85 18.15 -21.42
N MET A 279 -15.97 18.84 -22.56
CA MET A 279 -16.35 20.25 -22.60
C MET A 279 -17.75 20.49 -22.02
N GLU A 280 -18.74 19.70 -22.43
CA GLU A 280 -20.10 19.82 -21.90
C GLU A 280 -20.16 19.59 -20.39
N ILE A 281 -19.42 18.59 -19.89
CA ILE A 281 -19.32 18.34 -18.45
C ILE A 281 -18.68 19.54 -17.75
N ALA A 282 -17.57 20.07 -18.28
CA ALA A 282 -16.84 21.17 -17.68
C ALA A 282 -17.61 22.50 -17.70
N GLU A 283 -18.42 22.75 -18.74
CA GLU A 283 -19.30 23.93 -18.79
C GLU A 283 -20.38 23.87 -17.71
N LYS A 284 -20.91 22.68 -17.38
CA LYS A 284 -21.91 22.52 -16.32
C LYS A 284 -21.27 22.46 -14.93
N HIS A 285 -20.11 21.83 -14.81
CA HIS A 285 -19.41 21.59 -13.55
C HIS A 285 -17.90 21.72 -13.73
N SER A 286 -17.35 22.86 -13.31
CA SER A 286 -15.92 23.12 -13.29
C SER A 286 -15.42 23.20 -11.85
N GLU A 287 -14.39 22.42 -11.52
CA GLU A 287 -13.67 22.53 -10.25
C GLU A 287 -12.25 23.01 -10.50
N GLU A 288 -11.74 23.87 -9.60
CA GLU A 288 -10.34 24.27 -9.58
C GLU A 288 -9.51 23.34 -8.70
N ARG A 289 -8.42 22.80 -9.23
CA ARG A 289 -7.45 22.01 -8.48
C ARG A 289 -6.04 22.34 -8.95
N ASP A 290 -5.15 22.65 -7.99
CA ASP A 290 -3.77 23.07 -8.27
C ASP A 290 -3.69 24.22 -9.30
N GLY A 291 -4.62 25.18 -9.17
CA GLY A 291 -4.74 26.34 -10.05
C GLY A 291 -5.33 26.04 -11.43
N MET A 292 -5.60 24.78 -11.76
CA MET A 292 -6.16 24.34 -13.03
C MET A 292 -7.63 23.98 -12.86
N THR A 293 -8.49 24.59 -13.66
CA THR A 293 -9.91 24.23 -13.68
C THR A 293 -10.18 23.04 -14.60
N THR A 294 -11.26 22.30 -14.35
CA THR A 294 -11.76 21.28 -15.28
C THR A 294 -12.03 21.89 -16.66
N LEU A 295 -12.52 23.14 -16.71
CA LEU A 295 -12.75 23.89 -17.94
C LEU A 295 -11.44 24.17 -18.70
N TYR A 296 -10.38 24.58 -18.00
CA TYR A 296 -9.05 24.75 -18.61
C TYR A 296 -8.59 23.45 -19.28
N LEU A 297 -8.74 22.32 -18.60
CA LEU A 297 -8.37 21.02 -19.13
C LEU A 297 -9.19 20.66 -20.37
N ALA A 298 -10.51 20.87 -20.33
CA ALA A 298 -11.41 20.62 -21.45
C ALA A 298 -11.05 21.49 -22.67
N LEU A 299 -10.81 22.80 -22.48
CA LEU A 299 -10.38 23.73 -23.53
C LEU A 299 -9.03 23.34 -24.13
N LYS A 300 -8.09 22.89 -23.30
CA LYS A 300 -6.80 22.39 -23.76
C LYS A 300 -6.95 21.19 -24.70
N PHE A 301 -7.80 20.22 -24.34
CA PHE A 301 -8.06 19.06 -25.18
C PHE A 301 -8.87 19.40 -26.43
N HIS A 302 -9.87 20.26 -26.32
CA HIS A 302 -10.62 20.78 -27.47
C HIS A 302 -9.67 21.35 -28.51
N ARG A 303 -8.82 22.30 -28.12
CA ARG A 303 -7.81 22.90 -29.03
C ARG A 303 -6.90 21.86 -29.65
N LEU A 304 -6.43 20.89 -28.86
CA LEU A 304 -5.52 19.84 -29.33
C LEU A 304 -6.17 18.97 -30.40
N VAL A 305 -7.42 18.57 -30.19
CA VAL A 305 -8.17 17.74 -31.14
C VAL A 305 -8.55 18.54 -32.38
N TYR A 306 -9.10 19.73 -32.20
CA TYR A 306 -9.61 20.56 -33.29
C TYR A 306 -8.50 21.16 -34.16
N ALA A 307 -7.26 21.26 -33.66
CA ALA A 307 -6.11 21.60 -34.50
C ALA A 307 -5.86 20.59 -35.64
N GLY A 308 -6.27 19.33 -35.47
CA GLY A 308 -6.13 18.27 -36.48
C GLY A 308 -7.31 18.15 -37.45
N LEU A 309 -8.40 18.89 -37.24
CA LEU A 309 -9.62 18.81 -38.06
C LEU A 309 -9.60 19.83 -39.21
N PRO A 310 -10.23 19.52 -40.36
CA PRO A 310 -10.41 20.48 -41.44
C PRO A 310 -11.37 21.60 -41.02
N ASP A 311 -11.20 22.80 -41.56
CA ASP A 311 -12.01 23.97 -41.19
C ASP A 311 -13.50 23.80 -41.51
N SER A 312 -13.84 22.92 -42.47
CA SER A 312 -15.24 22.56 -42.78
C SER A 312 -15.97 21.88 -41.62
N GLU A 313 -15.25 21.27 -40.69
CA GLU A 313 -15.82 20.57 -39.52
C GLU A 313 -15.87 21.45 -38.26
N LYS A 314 -15.32 22.67 -38.35
CA LYS A 314 -15.26 23.62 -37.23
C LYS A 314 -16.39 24.62 -37.35
N ASN A 315 -17.10 24.85 -36.23
CA ASN A 315 -18.03 25.95 -36.17
C ASN A 315 -17.29 27.22 -35.72
N PRO A 316 -17.15 28.25 -36.58
CA PRO A 316 -16.36 29.44 -36.25
C PRO A 316 -16.86 30.19 -35.01
N ASP A 317 -18.17 30.18 -34.75
CA ASP A 317 -18.76 30.86 -33.59
C ASP A 317 -18.40 30.14 -32.28
N VAL A 318 -18.39 28.80 -32.30
CA VAL A 318 -18.00 27.97 -31.16
C VAL A 318 -16.50 28.09 -30.89
N GLU A 319 -15.68 28.04 -31.94
CA GLU A 319 -14.22 28.20 -31.82
C GLU A 319 -13.86 29.59 -31.28
N ALA A 320 -14.55 30.65 -31.71
CA ALA A 320 -14.34 32.00 -31.19
C ALA A 320 -14.74 32.11 -29.71
N LYS A 321 -15.87 31.50 -29.30
CA LYS A 321 -16.29 31.43 -27.89
C LYS A 321 -15.22 30.72 -27.04
N TYR A 322 -14.76 29.55 -27.47
CA TYR A 322 -13.79 28.75 -26.74
C TYR A 322 -12.38 29.35 -26.72
N GLU A 323 -11.97 30.04 -27.79
CA GLU A 323 -10.72 30.79 -27.80
C GLU A 323 -10.75 31.90 -26.72
N LYS A 324 -11.85 32.64 -26.60
CA LYS A 324 -11.99 33.66 -25.55
C LYS A 324 -11.88 33.06 -24.15
N LEU A 325 -12.65 32.00 -23.87
CA LEU A 325 -12.60 31.31 -22.58
C LEU A 325 -11.21 30.74 -22.29
N TRP A 326 -10.52 30.22 -23.31
CA TRP A 326 -9.17 29.71 -23.16
C TRP A 326 -8.19 30.80 -22.73
N GLN A 327 -8.25 32.00 -23.32
CA GLN A 327 -7.35 33.09 -22.94
C GLN A 327 -7.56 33.50 -21.48
N GLU A 328 -8.81 33.53 -21.02
CA GLU A 328 -9.16 33.84 -19.62
C GLU A 328 -8.63 32.75 -18.67
N GLU A 329 -8.98 31.49 -18.91
CA GLU A 329 -8.55 30.34 -18.09
C GLU A 329 -7.01 30.18 -18.08
N LYS A 330 -6.36 30.38 -19.22
CA LYS A 330 -4.90 30.32 -19.32
C LYS A 330 -4.23 31.45 -18.56
N ALA A 331 -4.75 32.68 -18.64
CA ALA A 331 -4.21 33.79 -17.88
C ALA A 331 -4.31 33.55 -16.36
N ASN A 332 -5.43 32.98 -15.90
CA ASN A 332 -5.62 32.60 -14.50
C ASN A 332 -4.61 31.52 -14.06
N TYR A 333 -4.46 30.46 -14.85
CA TYR A 333 -3.48 29.40 -14.58
C TYR A 333 -2.04 29.94 -14.58
N ASP A 334 -1.66 30.75 -15.58
CA ASP A 334 -0.32 31.32 -15.68
C ASP A 334 -0.01 32.27 -14.51
N ALA A 335 -1.00 33.05 -14.05
CA ALA A 335 -0.88 33.87 -12.85
C ALA A 335 -0.71 33.01 -11.59
N TRP A 336 -1.46 31.92 -11.47
CA TRP A 336 -1.29 30.95 -10.40
C TRP A 336 0.12 30.36 -10.42
N VAL A 337 0.62 29.89 -11.56
CA VAL A 337 1.98 29.34 -11.70
C VAL A 337 3.04 30.37 -11.32
N LYS A 338 2.90 31.62 -11.78
CA LYS A 338 3.84 32.71 -11.46
C LYS A 338 3.88 33.03 -9.97
N ALA A 339 2.77 32.88 -9.26
CA ALA A 339 2.70 33.08 -7.81
C ALA A 339 3.16 31.86 -6.99
N ALA A 340 3.57 30.74 -7.62
CA ALA A 340 4.03 29.55 -6.91
C ALA A 340 5.21 29.78 -5.94
N PRO A 341 6.26 30.57 -6.29
CA PRO A 341 7.35 30.85 -5.36
C PRO A 341 6.88 31.59 -4.10
N ALA A 342 5.98 32.57 -4.25
CA ALA A 342 5.42 33.32 -3.13
C ALA A 342 4.55 32.42 -2.22
N ARG A 343 3.75 31.52 -2.80
CA ARG A 343 2.98 30.54 -2.03
C ARG A 343 3.88 29.57 -1.26
N ARG A 344 4.99 29.11 -1.86
CA ARG A 344 5.97 28.26 -1.17
C ARG A 344 6.62 28.99 0.00
N ALA A 345 7.08 30.22 -0.22
CA ALA A 345 7.66 31.04 0.84
C ALA A 345 6.67 31.30 1.99
N ALA A 346 5.39 31.54 1.69
CA ALA A 346 4.34 31.69 2.70
C ALA A 346 4.09 30.40 3.48
N ALA A 347 4.06 29.25 2.81
CA ALA A 347 3.90 27.94 3.46
C ALA A 347 5.11 27.57 4.34
N GLU A 348 6.33 27.85 3.88
CA GLU A 348 7.55 27.67 4.66
C GLU A 348 7.53 28.57 5.90
N LYS A 349 7.14 29.84 5.76
CA LYS A 349 6.99 30.75 6.89
C LYS A 349 5.95 30.26 7.90
N ALA A 350 4.78 29.82 7.44
CA ALA A 350 3.75 29.26 8.32
C ALA A 350 4.23 27.98 9.03
N MET A 351 5.02 27.14 8.35
CA MET A 351 5.61 25.95 8.96
C MET A 351 6.65 26.33 10.04
N GLN A 352 7.48 27.34 9.78
CA GLN A 352 8.43 27.86 10.76
C GLN A 352 7.73 28.46 11.98
N GLU A 353 6.64 29.21 11.76
CA GLU A 353 5.84 29.78 12.85
C GLU A 353 5.21 28.66 13.71
N MET A 354 4.66 27.61 13.09
CA MET A 354 4.15 26.44 13.82
C MET A 354 5.25 25.68 14.58
N GLN A 355 6.44 25.54 14.00
CA GLN A 355 7.58 24.91 14.67
C GLN A 355 8.02 25.72 15.89
N LEU A 356 8.11 27.04 15.75
CA LEU A 356 8.51 27.93 16.83
C LEU A 356 7.47 27.96 17.95
N GLU A 357 6.17 27.92 17.60
CA GLU A 357 5.09 27.77 18.58
C GLU A 357 5.17 26.41 19.30
N ALA A 358 5.46 25.32 18.58
CA ALA A 358 5.64 24.00 19.18
C ALA A 358 6.86 23.95 20.13
N GLU A 359 8.00 24.51 19.71
CA GLU A 359 9.20 24.64 20.54
C GLU A 359 8.93 25.46 21.80
N TYR A 360 8.18 26.57 21.67
CA TYR A 360 7.79 27.39 22.81
C TYR A 360 6.90 26.62 23.80
N GLN A 361 5.92 25.87 23.30
CA GLN A 361 5.05 25.03 24.13
C GLN A 361 5.84 23.90 24.81
N GLU A 362 6.81 23.29 24.12
CA GLU A 362 7.67 22.26 24.69
C GLU A 362 8.60 22.83 25.77
N ALA A 363 9.21 23.99 25.54
CA ALA A 363 9.99 24.70 26.55
C ALA A 363 9.16 25.07 27.79
N LYS A 364 7.91 25.53 27.60
CA LYS A 364 6.97 25.80 28.70
C LYS A 364 6.73 24.53 29.53
N ARG A 365 6.49 23.38 28.87
CA ARG A 365 6.31 22.09 29.54
C ARG A 365 7.56 21.62 30.29
N GLN A 366 8.76 21.82 29.73
CA GLN A 366 10.01 21.47 30.39
C GLN A 366 10.23 22.30 31.66
N ILE A 367 10.05 23.62 31.58
CA ILE A 367 10.16 24.51 32.74
C ILE A 367 9.17 24.10 33.84
N ARG A 368 7.93 23.77 33.45
CA ARG A 368 6.92 23.27 34.38
C ARG A 368 7.37 21.97 35.05
N ALA A 369 7.81 20.99 34.27
CA ALA A 369 8.29 19.70 34.80
C ALA A 369 9.48 19.88 35.77
N GLU A 370 10.40 20.82 35.49
CA GLU A 370 11.50 21.16 36.40
C GLU A 370 11.00 21.78 37.71
N LYS A 371 10.02 22.68 37.65
CA LYS A 371 9.42 23.29 38.85
C LYS A 371 8.68 22.24 39.69
N GLU A 372 7.88 21.39 39.05
CA GLU A 372 7.18 20.26 39.70
C GLU A 372 8.17 19.27 40.35
N ALA A 373 9.26 18.93 39.66
CA ALA A 373 10.31 18.06 40.19
C ALA A 373 11.01 18.66 41.43
N LYS A 374 11.27 19.98 41.41
CA LYS A 374 11.84 20.70 42.58
C LYS A 374 10.88 20.66 43.77
N LEU A 375 9.59 20.97 43.56
CA LEU A 375 8.58 20.90 44.62
C LEU A 375 8.45 19.48 45.17
N ARG A 376 8.48 18.46 44.30
CA ARG A 376 8.42 17.06 44.72
C ARG A 376 9.64 16.68 45.57
N HIS A 377 10.84 17.09 45.17
CA HIS A 377 12.05 16.83 45.96
C HIS A 377 12.00 17.54 47.33
N GLN A 378 11.46 18.75 47.40
CA GLN A 378 11.26 19.46 48.68
C GLN A 378 10.26 18.72 49.59
N TYR A 379 9.16 18.22 49.03
CA TYR A 379 8.18 17.41 49.75
C TYR A 379 8.78 16.09 50.25
N GLU A 380 9.51 15.37 49.40
CA GLU A 380 10.19 14.11 49.76
C GLU A 380 11.26 14.34 50.86
N ALA A 381 12.00 15.45 50.81
CA ALA A 381 12.97 15.80 51.85
C ALA A 381 12.29 16.12 53.20
N LYS A 382 11.23 16.95 53.18
CA LYS A 382 10.45 17.29 54.39
C LYS A 382 9.82 16.05 55.03
N THR A 383 9.23 15.16 54.23
CA THR A 383 8.61 13.93 54.75
C THR A 383 9.62 12.95 55.33
N LYS A 384 10.78 12.81 54.67
CA LYS A 384 11.89 12.01 55.18
C LYS A 384 12.44 12.54 56.50
N GLU A 385 12.58 13.86 56.65
CA GLU A 385 13.03 14.46 57.91
C GLU A 385 12.08 14.13 59.08
N VAL A 386 10.76 14.11 58.84
CA VAL A 386 9.78 13.70 59.85
C VAL A 386 9.92 12.21 60.19
N ASP A 387 10.12 11.36 59.20
CA ASP A 387 10.34 9.92 59.42
C ASP A 387 11.63 9.64 60.17
N ASP A 388 12.73 10.27 59.78
CA ASP A 388 14.04 10.13 60.42
C ASP A 388 13.97 10.61 61.88
N TRP A 389 13.28 11.72 62.16
CA TRP A 389 13.02 12.18 63.52
C TRP A 389 12.16 11.21 64.33
N PHE A 390 11.07 10.69 63.75
CA PHE A 390 10.20 9.70 64.42
C PHE A 390 10.95 8.41 64.72
N ASN A 391 11.73 7.91 63.76
CA ASN A 391 12.55 6.70 63.91
C ASN A 391 13.67 6.90 64.94
N ALA A 392 14.33 8.06 64.96
CA ALA A 392 15.33 8.39 65.97
C ALA A 392 14.72 8.37 67.39
N ILE A 393 13.53 8.93 67.56
CA ILE A 393 12.81 8.92 68.84
C ILE A 393 12.38 7.50 69.22
N ALA A 394 11.82 6.72 68.30
CA ALA A 394 11.41 5.34 68.56
C ALA A 394 12.64 4.47 68.94
N SER A 395 13.76 4.63 68.24
CA SER A 395 15.01 3.90 68.55
C SER A 395 15.59 4.24 69.93
N ALA A 396 15.46 5.49 70.37
CA ALA A 396 15.85 5.90 71.72
C ALA A 396 14.94 5.31 72.82
N GLN A 397 13.69 4.95 72.48
CA GLN A 397 12.73 4.33 73.41
C GLN A 397 12.91 2.82 73.55
N ASP A 398 13.26 2.12 72.47
CA ASP A 398 13.45 0.66 72.45
C ASP A 398 14.83 0.21 72.98
N GLY A 399 15.66 1.14 73.48
CA GLY A 399 16.99 0.85 74.02
C GLY A 399 18.03 0.47 72.96
N THR A 400 17.71 0.59 71.67
CA THR A 400 18.62 0.35 70.56
C THR A 400 19.10 1.68 69.98
N VAL A 401 20.17 2.23 70.55
CA VAL A 401 20.77 3.50 70.11
C VAL A 401 21.28 3.40 68.67
N TYR A 402 20.76 4.24 67.76
CA TYR A 402 21.48 4.72 66.57
C TYR A 402 22.30 5.95 66.98
N SER A 403 23.63 5.86 66.86
CA SER A 403 24.59 6.68 67.61
C SER A 403 25.01 8.01 66.96
N ASP A 404 24.15 8.72 66.25
CA ASP A 404 24.58 9.93 65.51
C ASP A 404 23.74 11.21 65.71
N TRP A 405 22.87 11.25 66.71
CA TRP A 405 22.16 12.49 67.10
C TRP A 405 22.40 12.83 68.58
N HIS A 406 23.53 13.49 68.83
CA HIS A 406 23.83 14.15 70.10
C HIS A 406 23.24 15.56 70.12
N ASP A 407 21.95 15.68 70.45
CA ASP A 407 21.49 16.89 71.13
C ASP A 407 20.39 16.55 72.16
N SER A 408 20.71 16.88 73.40
CA SER A 408 20.11 16.37 74.63
C SER A 408 18.84 17.13 75.00
N ARG A 409 17.65 16.66 74.59
CA ARG A 409 16.34 17.16 75.13
C ARG A 409 15.20 16.13 75.19
N ILE A 410 15.44 14.83 75.09
CA ILE A 410 14.36 13.84 75.13
C ILE A 410 14.48 13.01 76.42
N PRO A 411 13.67 13.29 77.47
CA PRO A 411 13.62 12.44 78.64
C PRO A 411 12.93 11.13 78.27
N VAL A 412 13.64 10.01 78.45
CA VAL A 412 13.15 8.66 78.22
C VAL A 412 12.82 8.06 79.58
N ASP A 413 11.55 8.16 79.97
CA ASP A 413 10.93 7.30 80.99
C ASP A 413 9.57 6.83 80.45
N GLY A 414 9.28 5.54 80.69
CA GLY A 414 8.15 4.72 80.22
C GLY A 414 7.02 5.46 79.50
N VAL A 415 7.05 5.44 78.16
CA VAL A 415 6.01 6.00 77.32
C VAL A 415 4.98 4.90 77.02
N ASP A 416 3.76 5.06 77.52
CA ASP A 416 2.67 4.11 77.30
C ASP A 416 2.29 3.99 75.80
N ALA A 417 1.61 2.90 75.44
CA ALA A 417 1.13 2.66 74.06
C ALA A 417 0.23 3.78 73.53
N ASP A 418 -0.36 4.58 74.40
CA ASP A 418 -1.21 5.72 74.04
C ASP A 418 -0.36 6.93 73.60
N THR A 419 0.78 7.15 74.23
CA THR A 419 1.70 8.22 73.85
C THR A 419 2.47 7.91 72.56
N TYR A 420 2.79 6.63 72.29
CA TYR A 420 3.34 6.22 70.98
C TYR A 420 2.31 6.45 69.86
N ARG A 421 1.07 6.02 70.05
CA ARG A 421 -0.03 6.27 69.10
C ARG A 421 -0.29 7.77 68.88
N ARG A 422 -0.17 8.59 69.93
CA ARG A 422 -0.28 10.04 69.81
C ARG A 422 0.85 10.65 68.98
N ARG A 423 2.08 10.13 69.07
CA ARG A 423 3.21 10.60 68.26
C ARG A 423 3.09 10.15 66.80
N GLU A 424 2.61 8.94 66.57
CA GLU A 424 2.30 8.45 65.22
C GLU A 424 1.23 9.33 64.55
N PHE A 425 0.18 9.67 65.29
CA PHE A 425 -0.83 10.62 64.83
C PHE A 425 -0.22 11.99 64.48
N LEU A 426 0.67 12.53 65.32
CA LEU A 426 1.35 13.81 65.05
C LEU A 426 2.30 13.75 63.83
N ARG A 427 2.97 12.61 63.61
CA ARG A 427 3.79 12.35 62.42
C ARG A 427 2.92 12.41 61.17
N ASP A 428 1.80 11.69 61.19
CA ASP A 428 0.89 11.59 60.06
C ASP A 428 0.17 12.92 59.79
N GLU A 429 -0.21 13.66 60.83
CA GLU A 429 -0.76 15.02 60.74
C GLU A 429 0.25 15.99 60.10
N LYS A 430 1.53 15.93 60.50
CA LYS A 430 2.58 16.78 59.93
C LYS A 430 2.90 16.41 58.47
N LYS A 431 2.86 15.12 58.13
CA LYS A 431 2.97 14.66 56.73
C LYS A 431 1.79 15.09 55.88
N ASP A 432 0.57 15.05 56.43
CA ASP A 432 -0.64 15.53 55.75
C ASP A 432 -0.57 17.05 55.53
N GLN A 433 -0.01 17.81 56.48
CA GLN A 433 0.27 19.23 56.30
C GLN A 433 1.24 19.49 55.13
N TYR A 434 2.38 18.78 55.07
CA TYR A 434 3.32 18.93 53.95
C TYR A 434 2.73 18.49 52.61
N ARG A 435 1.83 17.52 52.63
CA ARG A 435 1.09 17.11 51.43
C ARG A 435 0.18 18.24 50.94
N LYS A 436 -0.56 18.90 51.85
CA LYS A 436 -1.40 20.05 51.51
C LYS A 436 -0.58 21.22 50.97
N GLU A 437 0.56 21.54 51.60
CA GLU A 437 1.49 22.57 51.10
C GLU A 437 2.00 22.25 49.68
N TYR A 438 2.31 20.98 49.39
CA TYR A 438 2.72 20.54 48.06
C TYR A 438 1.59 20.63 47.03
N GLU A 439 0.37 20.19 47.40
CA GLU A 439 -0.80 20.28 46.52
C GLU A 439 -1.22 21.73 46.26
N GLU A 440 -1.04 22.65 47.21
CA GLU A 440 -1.28 24.08 47.06
C GLU A 440 -0.22 24.73 46.15
N ALA A 441 1.07 24.43 46.37
CA ALA A 441 2.14 24.91 45.49
C ALA A 441 2.05 24.38 44.05
N LEU A 442 1.48 23.18 43.85
CA LEU A 442 1.17 22.66 42.52
C LEU A 442 0.02 23.43 41.85
N ARG A 443 -1.00 23.87 42.60
CA ARG A 443 -2.09 24.69 42.06
C ARG A 443 -1.62 26.10 41.71
N GLU A 444 -0.75 26.69 42.53
CA GLU A 444 -0.16 28.00 42.21
C GLU A 444 0.68 27.96 40.92
N LEU A 445 1.30 26.82 40.60
CA LEU A 445 1.97 26.61 39.31
C LEU A 445 1.01 26.53 38.11
N ASP A 446 -0.24 26.12 38.34
CA ASP A 446 -1.29 26.08 37.32
C ASP A 446 -1.95 27.47 37.12
N ASP A 447 -1.97 28.31 38.15
CA ASP A 447 -2.56 29.65 38.14
C ASP A 447 -1.61 30.76 37.62
N ASP A 448 -0.30 30.49 37.55
CA ASP A 448 0.74 31.36 36.97
C ASP A 448 0.87 31.22 35.41
N GLU A 449 0.03 30.39 34.77
CA GLU A 449 -0.11 30.28 33.30
C GLU A 449 -1.05 31.32 32.69
#